data_AF-A0A7J4PSR0-F1
#
_entry.id   AF-A0A7J4PSR0-F1
#
_cell.length_a   1.000
_cell.length_b   1.000
_cell.length_c   1.000
_cell.angle_alpha   90.00
_cell.angle_beta   90.00
_cell.angle_gamma   90.00
#
_symmetry.space_group_name_H-M   'P 1'
#
loop_
_entity.id
_entity.type
_entity.pdbx_description
1 polymer ?
#
loop_
_entity_poly.entity_id
_entity_poly.type
_entity_poly.pdbx_seq_one_letter_code
_entity_poly.pdbx_strand_id
1 'polypeptide(L)'
;DIRENGGDGVHVSGSDNLVVSRNVILNNSKYGIQVLDHTTSTLFMYNVIQQNGGGGMYIYEGNTNLITGNIFVDNLNFNARDNGPINSWLSNFYSDYSGEAISGGVVGTEPYAIQGRRGAITIDLNPVVLKSWLGEKVPHQ
;
A
#
# COMPACT_ATOMS: atom_id res chain seq x y z
N ASP A 1 -10.36 9.87 -8.96
CA ASP A 1 -11.09 8.59 -8.82
C ASP A 1 -10.81 7.79 -10.08
N ILE A 2 -10.27 6.58 -9.93
CA ILE A 2 -9.73 5.73 -10.99
C ILE A 2 -10.29 4.32 -10.77
N ARG A 3 -11.18 3.86 -11.63
CA ARG A 3 -11.92 2.64 -11.36
C ARG A 3 -12.30 1.83 -12.59
N GLU A 4 -12.55 0.54 -12.37
CA GLU A 4 -13.16 -0.37 -13.36
C GLU A 4 -12.38 -0.49 -14.67
N ASN A 5 -11.05 -0.28 -14.63
CA ASN A 5 -10.21 -0.47 -15.81
C ASN A 5 -9.95 -1.96 -16.06
N GLY A 6 -9.86 -2.35 -17.33
CA GLY A 6 -9.39 -3.68 -17.73
C GLY A 6 -7.89 -3.91 -17.49
N GLY A 7 -7.15 -2.86 -17.15
CA GLY A 7 -5.72 -2.88 -16.85
C GLY A 7 -5.42 -2.49 -15.41
N ASP A 8 -4.28 -1.80 -15.23
CA ASP A 8 -3.94 -1.18 -13.95
C ASP A 8 -4.76 0.10 -13.76
N GLY A 9 -4.95 0.54 -12.51
CA GLY A 9 -5.50 1.87 -12.23
C GLY A 9 -4.50 2.96 -12.60
N VAL A 10 -3.30 2.88 -12.03
CA VAL A 10 -2.18 3.79 -12.33
C VAL A 10 -0.97 2.98 -12.78
N HIS A 11 -0.38 3.38 -13.90
CA HIS A 11 0.80 2.75 -14.46
C HIS A 11 1.93 3.79 -14.52
N VAL A 12 3.02 3.56 -13.80
CA VAL A 12 4.20 4.43 -13.74
C VAL A 12 5.40 3.68 -14.29
N SER A 13 6.03 4.23 -15.32
CA SER A 13 7.19 3.65 -16.00
C SER A 13 8.18 4.77 -16.34
N GLY A 14 9.48 4.54 -16.13
CA GLY A 14 10.53 5.48 -16.56
C GLY A 14 10.48 6.86 -15.92
N SER A 15 9.77 7.01 -14.79
CA SER A 15 9.45 8.33 -14.23
C SER A 15 10.43 8.74 -13.13
N ASP A 16 10.70 10.04 -13.04
CA ASP A 16 11.47 10.66 -11.97
C ASP A 16 10.70 11.87 -11.42
N ASN A 17 10.75 12.06 -10.10
CA ASN A 17 10.10 13.17 -9.39
C ASN A 17 8.57 13.31 -9.61
N LEU A 18 7.86 12.19 -9.72
CA LEU A 18 6.40 12.16 -9.82
C LEU A 18 5.73 12.20 -8.42
N VAL A 19 4.53 12.76 -8.34
CA VAL A 19 3.66 12.65 -7.16
C VAL A 19 2.33 12.02 -7.55
N VAL A 20 2.03 10.85 -6.97
CA VAL A 20 0.73 10.18 -7.08
C VAL A 20 0.06 10.26 -5.71
N SER A 21 -0.91 11.17 -5.57
CA SER A 21 -1.51 11.43 -4.27
C SER A 21 -3.02 11.61 -4.27
N ARG A 22 -3.66 11.24 -3.16
CA ARG A 22 -5.10 11.49 -2.89
C ARG A 22 -6.04 10.90 -3.94
N ASN A 23 -5.66 9.78 -4.54
CA ASN A 23 -6.52 9.06 -5.46
C ASN A 23 -7.32 7.97 -4.73
N VAL A 24 -8.54 7.74 -5.22
CA VAL A 24 -9.29 6.51 -4.93
C VAL A 24 -9.15 5.62 -6.17
N ILE A 25 -8.56 4.45 -5.98
CA ILE A 25 -8.18 3.48 -7.02
C ILE A 25 -8.85 2.14 -6.72
N LEU A 26 -9.94 1.83 -7.43
CA LEU A 26 -10.79 0.70 -7.08
C LEU A 26 -11.19 -0.20 -8.25
N ASN A 27 -11.39 -1.49 -8.01
CA ASN A 27 -11.98 -2.43 -8.98
C ASN A 27 -11.28 -2.48 -10.35
N ASN A 28 -9.96 -2.25 -10.40
CA ASN A 28 -9.21 -2.44 -11.64
C ASN A 28 -8.85 -3.93 -11.79
N SER A 29 -8.88 -4.44 -13.02
CA SER A 29 -8.72 -5.87 -13.29
C SER A 29 -7.31 -6.37 -12.99
N LYS A 30 -6.30 -5.50 -13.08
CA LYS A 30 -4.91 -5.77 -12.70
C LYS A 30 -4.57 -5.05 -11.40
N TYR A 31 -3.43 -4.36 -11.33
CA TYR A 31 -2.97 -3.73 -10.10
C TYR A 31 -3.67 -2.39 -9.89
N GLY A 32 -3.86 -1.98 -8.65
CA GLY A 32 -4.24 -0.60 -8.37
C GLY A 32 -3.16 0.36 -8.90
N ILE A 33 -1.91 0.10 -8.51
CA ILE A 33 -0.72 0.81 -9.01
C ILE A 33 0.33 -0.19 -9.46
N GLN A 34 0.85 -0.02 -10.68
CA GLN A 34 2.03 -0.73 -11.18
C GLN A 34 3.20 0.24 -11.41
N VAL A 35 4.39 -0.13 -10.91
CA VAL A 35 5.63 0.63 -11.10
C VAL A 35 6.67 -0.21 -11.85
N LEU A 36 7.22 0.37 -12.91
CA LEU A 36 8.15 -0.25 -13.87
C LEU A 36 9.33 0.68 -14.24
N ASP A 37 10.28 0.10 -14.98
CA ASP A 37 11.32 0.77 -15.77
C ASP A 37 12.07 1.86 -15.00
N HIS A 38 12.81 1.47 -13.96
CA HIS A 38 13.70 2.36 -13.20
C HIS A 38 13.05 3.64 -12.64
N THR A 39 11.74 3.60 -12.36
CA THR A 39 11.05 4.72 -11.70
C THR A 39 11.71 5.04 -10.36
N THR A 40 12.05 6.31 -10.14
CA THR A 40 12.76 6.80 -8.95
C THR A 40 12.18 8.11 -8.44
N SER A 41 12.52 8.46 -7.19
CA SER A 41 12.17 9.75 -6.56
C SER A 41 10.67 10.05 -6.59
N THR A 42 9.84 9.02 -6.71
CA THR A 42 8.39 9.16 -6.84
C THR A 42 7.72 9.00 -5.48
N LEU A 43 6.71 9.83 -5.25
CA LEU A 43 5.98 9.90 -4.01
C LEU A 43 4.55 9.40 -4.21
N PHE A 44 4.23 8.26 -3.59
CA PHE A 44 2.90 7.68 -3.54
C PHE A 44 2.31 7.94 -2.15
N MET A 45 1.37 8.87 -2.03
CA MET A 45 0.81 9.24 -0.72
C MET A 45 -0.71 9.35 -0.66
N TYR A 46 -1.28 8.95 0.48
CA TYR A 46 -2.70 9.17 0.78
C TYR A 46 -3.66 8.65 -0.29
N ASN A 47 -3.29 7.58 -1.00
CA ASN A 47 -4.18 6.92 -1.94
C ASN A 47 -4.99 5.83 -1.21
N VAL A 48 -6.25 5.66 -1.61
CA VAL A 48 -7.10 4.54 -1.22
C VAL A 48 -7.10 3.55 -2.37
N ILE A 49 -6.53 2.37 -2.15
CA ILE A 49 -6.27 1.36 -3.18
C ILE A 49 -6.97 0.07 -2.76
N GLN A 50 -8.09 -0.23 -3.41
CA GLN A 50 -8.99 -1.27 -2.93
C GLN A 50 -9.54 -2.18 -4.03
N GLN A 51 -9.76 -3.45 -3.71
CA GLN A 51 -10.50 -4.39 -4.57
C GLN A 51 -9.93 -4.53 -5.99
N ASN A 52 -8.62 -4.35 -6.17
CA ASN A 52 -7.98 -4.54 -7.47
C ASN A 52 -7.59 -6.01 -7.67
N GLY A 53 -7.87 -6.57 -8.85
CA GLY A 53 -7.82 -8.00 -9.13
C GLY A 53 -6.41 -8.60 -9.19
N GLY A 54 -5.42 -7.82 -9.62
CA GLY A 54 -4.01 -8.21 -9.64
C GLY A 54 -3.32 -8.03 -8.28
N GLY A 55 -3.78 -7.06 -7.47
CA GLY A 55 -3.16 -6.64 -6.21
C GLY A 55 -3.23 -5.11 -6.04
N GLY A 56 -2.86 -4.60 -4.87
CA GLY A 56 -2.95 -3.16 -4.57
C GLY A 56 -1.87 -2.37 -5.27
N MET A 57 -0.62 -2.45 -4.80
CA MET A 57 0.54 -1.86 -5.46
C MET A 57 1.61 -2.91 -5.75
N TYR A 58 2.07 -2.95 -7.00
CA TYR A 58 3.19 -3.77 -7.42
C TYR A 58 4.33 -2.92 -7.97
N ILE A 59 5.44 -2.86 -7.23
CA ILE A 59 6.72 -2.37 -7.72
C ILE A 59 7.49 -3.54 -8.31
N TYR A 60 7.40 -3.68 -9.64
CA TYR A 60 8.12 -4.72 -10.35
C TYR A 60 9.58 -4.31 -10.59
N GLU A 61 9.78 -3.05 -11.00
CA GLU A 61 11.07 -2.38 -11.14
C GLU A 61 10.92 -0.91 -10.70
N GLY A 62 11.95 -0.35 -10.07
CA GLY A 62 11.91 1.01 -9.51
C GLY A 62 12.44 1.05 -8.08
N ASN A 63 13.18 2.10 -7.77
CA ASN A 63 13.98 2.19 -6.55
C ASN A 63 13.82 3.59 -5.94
N THR A 64 14.10 3.76 -4.65
CA THR A 64 14.17 5.10 -4.03
C THR A 64 12.86 5.88 -4.17
N ASN A 65 11.74 5.15 -4.13
CA ASN A 65 10.40 5.73 -4.07
C ASN A 65 9.92 5.76 -2.61
N LEU A 66 9.06 6.73 -2.28
CA LEU A 66 8.42 6.82 -0.97
C LEU A 66 6.93 6.49 -1.10
N ILE A 67 6.50 5.47 -0.37
CA ILE A 67 5.13 5.00 -0.32
C ILE A 67 4.63 5.19 1.12
N THR A 68 3.77 6.19 1.34
CA THR A 68 3.38 6.55 2.71
C THR A 68 1.93 6.99 2.88
N GLY A 69 1.32 6.61 3.99
CA GLY A 69 -0.05 7.02 4.32
C GLY A 69 -1.12 6.49 3.36
N ASN A 70 -0.82 5.44 2.59
CA ASN A 70 -1.79 4.82 1.70
C ASN A 70 -2.63 3.79 2.45
N ILE A 71 -3.83 3.55 1.94
CA ILE A 71 -4.80 2.59 2.47
C ILE A 71 -4.97 1.48 1.43
N PHE A 72 -4.49 0.27 1.75
CA PHE A 72 -4.62 -0.91 0.91
C PHE A 72 -5.66 -1.86 1.51
N VAL A 73 -6.77 -2.08 0.79
CA VAL A 73 -7.91 -2.85 1.32
C VAL A 73 -8.43 -3.87 0.30
N ASP A 74 -8.51 -5.12 0.70
CA ASP A 74 -9.19 -6.20 -0.02
C ASP A 74 -8.71 -6.35 -1.48
N ASN A 75 -7.42 -6.11 -1.73
CA ASN A 75 -6.82 -6.39 -3.03
C ASN A 75 -6.52 -7.88 -3.16
N LEU A 76 -6.93 -8.50 -4.28
CA LEU A 76 -7.17 -9.94 -4.34
C LEU A 76 -5.94 -10.80 -4.05
N ASN A 77 -4.78 -10.51 -4.67
CA ASN A 77 -3.59 -11.35 -4.52
C ASN A 77 -2.63 -10.88 -3.43
N PHE A 78 -2.55 -9.57 -3.21
CA PHE A 78 -1.69 -8.92 -2.22
C PHE A 78 -2.06 -7.44 -2.12
N ASN A 79 -1.88 -6.84 -0.94
CA ASN A 79 -2.00 -5.40 -0.79
C ASN A 79 -0.77 -4.66 -1.34
N ALA A 80 0.44 -5.12 -1.00
CA ALA A 80 1.68 -4.58 -1.55
C ALA A 80 2.66 -5.70 -1.94
N ARG A 81 3.41 -5.44 -3.01
CA ARG A 81 4.51 -6.28 -3.48
C ARG A 81 5.61 -5.38 -4.01
N ASP A 82 6.84 -5.64 -3.60
CA ASP A 82 7.98 -4.82 -3.96
C ASP A 82 9.20 -5.70 -4.23
N ASN A 83 9.73 -5.61 -5.45
CA ASN A 83 10.97 -6.29 -5.82
C ASN A 83 12.21 -5.43 -5.55
N GLY A 84 12.05 -4.14 -5.30
CA GLY A 84 13.12 -3.15 -5.16
C GLY A 84 13.60 -3.04 -3.71
N PRO A 85 14.91 -3.22 -3.43
CA PRO A 85 15.40 -3.28 -2.05
C PRO A 85 15.53 -1.91 -1.37
N ILE A 86 15.23 -0.81 -2.05
CA ILE A 86 15.53 0.56 -1.60
C ILE A 86 14.32 1.49 -1.66
N ASN A 87 13.11 0.96 -1.85
CA ASN A 87 11.90 1.78 -1.67
C ASN A 87 11.59 1.91 -0.17
N SER A 88 11.06 3.05 0.22
CA SER A 88 10.66 3.31 1.60
C SER A 88 9.15 3.21 1.74
N TRP A 89 8.71 2.28 2.58
CA TRP A 89 7.31 2.11 2.96
C TRP A 89 7.14 2.58 4.41
N LEU A 90 6.21 3.50 4.64
CA LEU A 90 6.01 4.09 5.96
C LEU A 90 4.55 4.45 6.21
N SER A 91 3.99 4.01 7.33
CA SER A 91 2.68 4.46 7.80
C SER A 91 1.56 4.16 6.81
N ASN A 92 1.64 3.04 6.09
CA ASN A 92 0.54 2.56 5.27
C ASN A 92 -0.38 1.65 6.08
N PHE A 93 -1.66 1.63 5.73
CA PHE A 93 -2.64 0.69 6.25
C PHE A 93 -2.82 -0.47 5.27
N TYR A 94 -2.89 -1.69 5.78
CA TYR A 94 -3.10 -2.90 4.99
C TYR A 94 -4.21 -3.73 5.65
N SER A 95 -5.25 -4.11 4.91
CA SER A 95 -6.38 -4.89 5.46
C SER A 95 -5.99 -6.30 5.94
N ASP A 96 -4.84 -6.81 5.50
CA ASP A 96 -4.26 -8.10 5.88
C ASP A 96 -3.18 -7.97 6.97
N TYR A 97 -2.89 -6.76 7.45
CA TYR A 97 -1.98 -6.58 8.58
C TYR A 97 -2.68 -6.92 9.90
N SER A 98 -2.10 -7.87 10.64
CA SER A 98 -2.65 -8.40 11.89
C SER A 98 -1.90 -7.96 13.14
N GLY A 99 -0.97 -7.01 13.04
CA GLY A 99 -0.22 -6.54 14.19
C GLY A 99 -1.06 -5.71 15.15
N GLU A 100 -0.66 -5.69 16.42
CA GLU A 100 -1.34 -4.91 17.45
C GLU A 100 -0.87 -3.46 17.43
N ALA A 101 -1.68 -2.54 17.97
CA ALA A 101 -1.29 -1.15 18.08
C ALA A 101 -0.40 -0.89 19.32
N ILE A 102 0.70 -0.15 19.14
CA ILE A 102 1.56 0.31 20.23
C ILE A 102 0.74 1.17 21.19
N SER A 103 0.70 0.78 22.46
CA SER A 103 0.04 1.53 23.54
C SER A 103 -1.41 1.94 23.23
N GLY A 104 -2.10 1.16 22.38
CA GLY A 104 -3.46 1.45 21.93
C GLY A 104 -3.59 2.63 20.96
N GLY A 105 -2.49 3.09 20.36
CA GLY A 105 -2.47 4.09 19.30
C GLY A 105 -2.91 3.55 17.93
N VAL A 106 -2.37 4.14 16.86
CA VAL A 106 -2.65 3.73 15.47
C VAL A 106 -1.45 3.12 14.76
N VAL A 107 -0.29 3.04 15.42
CA VAL A 107 0.94 2.47 14.86
C VAL A 107 1.07 1.02 15.32
N GLY A 108 1.38 0.13 14.39
CA GLY A 108 1.60 -1.29 14.63
C GLY A 108 2.87 -1.59 15.43
N THR A 109 2.84 -2.64 16.25
CA THR A 109 3.99 -3.12 17.03
C THR A 109 5.00 -3.88 16.18
N GLU A 110 4.54 -4.49 15.09
CA GLU A 110 5.36 -5.32 14.19
C GLU A 110 5.45 -4.68 12.81
N PRO A 111 6.61 -4.75 12.13
CA PRO A 111 6.71 -4.34 10.74
C PRO A 111 5.78 -5.17 9.84
N TYR A 112 5.28 -4.57 8.76
CA TYR A 112 4.58 -5.29 7.70
C TYR A 112 5.59 -5.73 6.63
N ALA A 113 5.80 -7.04 6.49
CA ALA A 113 6.71 -7.60 5.50
C ALA A 113 6.07 -7.60 4.10
N ILE A 114 6.68 -6.86 3.18
CA ILE A 114 6.27 -6.73 1.78
C ILE A 114 7.11 -7.71 0.96
N GLN A 115 6.49 -8.81 0.57
CA GLN A 115 7.15 -9.87 -0.20
C GLN A 115 7.34 -9.44 -1.65
N GLY A 116 8.53 -9.67 -2.19
CA GLY A 116 8.90 -9.50 -3.60
C GLY A 116 9.20 -10.83 -4.29
N ARG A 117 9.66 -10.76 -5.55
CA ARG A 117 10.14 -11.94 -6.29
C ARG A 117 11.48 -12.43 -5.75
N ARG A 118 11.76 -13.72 -5.97
CA ARG A 118 13.05 -14.36 -5.63
C ARG A 118 13.47 -14.20 -4.16
N GLY A 119 12.50 -14.09 -3.25
CA GLY A 119 12.75 -13.92 -1.82
C GLY A 119 13.15 -12.49 -1.41
N ALA A 120 12.99 -11.50 -2.30
CA ALA A 120 13.12 -10.10 -1.90
C ALA A 120 12.08 -9.76 -0.83
N ILE A 121 12.49 -9.00 0.18
CA ILE A 121 11.61 -8.52 1.25
C ILE A 121 11.92 -7.06 1.49
N THR A 122 10.90 -6.23 1.37
CA THR A 122 10.89 -4.85 1.87
C THR A 122 9.96 -4.80 3.10
N ILE A 123 10.07 -3.79 3.93
CA ILE A 123 9.25 -3.66 5.13
C ILE A 123 8.63 -2.26 5.21
N ASP A 124 7.37 -2.20 5.60
CA ASP A 124 6.83 -1.00 6.26
C ASP A 124 7.13 -1.14 7.75
N LEU A 125 7.95 -0.24 8.29
CA LEU A 125 8.38 -0.30 9.69
C LEU A 125 7.28 0.12 10.66
N ASN A 126 6.36 0.97 10.22
CA ASN A 126 5.33 1.56 11.08
C ASN A 126 3.95 1.44 10.42
N PRO A 127 3.48 0.22 10.09
CA PRO A 127 2.17 0.06 9.48
C PRO A 127 1.09 0.61 10.41
N VAL A 128 0.03 1.15 9.83
CA VAL A 128 -1.10 1.69 10.59
C VAL A 128 -2.06 0.54 10.93
N VAL A 129 -2.53 0.50 12.17
CA VAL A 129 -3.57 -0.41 12.65
C VAL A 129 -4.88 0.35 12.76
N LEU A 130 -5.97 -0.24 12.25
CA LEU A 130 -7.31 0.25 12.50
C LEU A 130 -7.85 -0.41 13.78
N LYS A 131 -7.84 0.31 14.91
CA LYS A 131 -8.69 -0.09 16.05
C LYS A 131 -10.13 0.28 15.74
N SER A 132 -11.02 -0.70 15.82
CA SER A 132 -12.47 -0.49 15.75
C SER A 132 -12.96 0.25 17.00
N TRP A 133 -12.75 1.56 17.09
CA TRP A 133 -13.45 2.41 18.06
C TRP A 133 -14.98 2.38 17.89
N LEU A 134 -15.47 1.75 16.82
CA LEU A 134 -16.89 1.49 16.54
C LEU A 134 -17.44 0.20 17.16
N GLY A 135 -16.60 -0.66 17.75
CA GLY A 135 -17.00 -1.95 18.32
C GLY A 135 -17.24 -1.94 19.84
N GLU A 136 -16.66 -0.99 20.56
CA GLU A 136 -16.92 -0.83 21.98
C GLU A 136 -18.22 -0.04 22.16
N LYS A 137 -19.33 -0.76 22.34
CA LYS A 137 -20.51 -0.20 22.98
C LYS A 137 -20.04 0.44 24.28
N VAL A 138 -20.10 1.77 24.36
CA VAL A 138 -19.98 2.51 25.61
C VAL A 138 -21.02 1.91 26.57
N PRO A 139 -20.63 1.31 27.70
CA PRO A 139 -21.60 0.94 28.71
C PRO A 139 -22.15 2.26 29.24
N HIS A 140 -23.43 2.54 28.97
CA HIS A 140 -24.13 3.61 29.66
C HIS A 140 -24.17 3.25 31.16
N GLN A 141 -23.43 4.00 31.96
CA GLN A 141 -23.66 4.16 33.40
C GLN A 141 -24.03 5.61 33.67
#